data_AF-C5LQ02-F1
#
_entry.id   AF-C5LQ02-F1
#
_cell.length_a   1.000
_cell.length_b   1.000
_cell.length_c   1.000
_cell.angle_alpha   90.00
_cell.angle_beta   90.00
_cell.angle_gamma   90.00
#
_symmetry.space_group_name_H-M   'P 1'
#
loop_
_entity.id
_entity.type
_entity.pdbx_description
1 polymer ?
#
loop_
_entity_poly.entity_id
_entity_poly.type
_entity_poly.pdbx_seq_one_letter_code
_entity_poly.pdbx_strand_id
1 'polypeptide(L)'
;MLKRMGKNPFVLDTKKLTMGVDAVLDNEMRFGALKKRDADLYKKYSSELDAWVRERYSKYQRWAALGQEDISNGVPLTLLYGTETGTTEALAYRVAELARQRGYAVKVMECDEMDVSELPENKNLMVLCATTGEGTTPRTALHFTAQLQLAAKDNSNAHLLDGVQYGVFALGDSSYHHFCTAAKRIDDIFAQMGGQRTVAIGLGNDQDEDKYETAFEDWMPSYWKSVNAPEPVDDGSIPDSQFEVRELDSDEVVVAPYERIMPPQTIQLGLKKNDRLTPSDYERDIRHLRFELEDGQDLPYLLGDVLNIHPMNEAGRVSAFLQSYGLNPSEMVKITP
;
A
#
# COMPACT_ATOMS: atom_id res chain seq x y z
N MET A 1 28.49 -8.14 -22.02
CA MET A 1 29.92 -8.54 -21.97
C MET A 1 30.34 -9.03 -20.59
N LEU A 2 29.93 -8.36 -19.49
CA LEU A 2 30.27 -8.72 -18.10
C LEU A 2 29.74 -10.08 -17.60
N LYS A 3 28.56 -10.52 -18.08
CA LYS A 3 27.97 -11.83 -17.71
C LYS A 3 28.78 -13.04 -18.22
N ARG A 4 29.58 -12.88 -19.29
CA ARG A 4 30.48 -13.93 -19.79
C ARG A 4 31.77 -14.08 -18.98
N MET A 5 32.04 -13.17 -18.05
CA MET A 5 33.27 -13.14 -17.24
C MET A 5 33.05 -13.50 -15.76
N GLY A 6 31.88 -14.03 -15.39
CA GLY A 6 31.60 -14.49 -14.02
C GLY A 6 31.53 -13.38 -12.97
N LYS A 7 31.33 -12.12 -13.36
CA LYS A 7 31.12 -11.01 -12.43
C LYS A 7 29.64 -10.61 -12.36
N ASN A 8 29.16 -10.32 -11.15
CA ASN A 8 27.80 -9.82 -10.90
C ASN A 8 27.58 -8.49 -11.66
N PRO A 9 26.57 -8.38 -12.53
CA PRO A 9 26.29 -7.16 -13.28
C PRO A 9 25.71 -6.01 -12.42
N PHE A 10 25.38 -6.28 -11.15
CA PHE A 10 24.83 -5.30 -10.19
C PHE A 10 25.81 -4.99 -9.07
N VAL A 11 27.07 -4.69 -9.42
CA VAL A 11 27.95 -3.99 -8.49
C VAL A 11 27.66 -2.50 -8.67
N LEU A 12 27.11 -1.86 -7.63
CA LEU A 12 27.03 -0.40 -7.54
C LEU A 12 28.40 0.20 -7.85
N ASP A 13 28.49 1.05 -8.88
CA ASP A 13 29.74 1.75 -9.24
C ASP A 13 30.22 2.70 -8.13
N THR A 14 29.40 2.97 -7.11
CA THR A 14 29.78 3.76 -5.94
C THR A 14 29.14 3.23 -4.64
N LYS A 15 29.98 2.97 -3.63
CA LYS A 15 29.55 2.68 -2.24
C LYS A 15 28.99 3.91 -1.50
N LYS A 16 28.78 5.03 -2.18
CA LYS A 16 28.26 6.28 -1.62
C LYS A 16 27.18 6.82 -2.54
N LEU A 17 26.01 7.10 -1.96
CA LEU A 17 24.91 7.86 -2.56
C LEU A 17 25.49 9.12 -3.22
N THR A 18 25.39 9.21 -4.55
CA THR A 18 25.88 10.35 -5.33
C THR A 18 24.93 11.55 -5.28
N MET A 19 23.68 11.33 -4.89
CA MET A 19 22.77 12.40 -4.47
C MET A 19 22.67 12.37 -2.95
N GLY A 20 23.37 13.30 -2.31
CA GLY A 20 23.11 13.61 -0.91
C GLY A 20 21.67 14.09 -0.78
N VAL A 21 21.01 13.66 0.29
CA VAL A 21 19.66 14.11 0.68
C VAL A 21 19.59 15.63 0.71
N ASP A 22 20.71 16.31 0.99
CA ASP A 22 20.87 17.75 0.88
C ASP A 22 20.45 18.34 -0.49
N ALA A 23 20.70 17.64 -1.61
CA ALA A 23 20.33 18.14 -2.95
C ALA A 23 18.83 18.02 -3.24
N VAL A 24 18.16 17.03 -2.64
CA VAL A 24 16.71 16.86 -2.72
C VAL A 24 16.03 17.89 -1.80
N LEU A 25 16.58 18.11 -0.60
CA LEU A 25 16.12 19.08 0.38
C LEU A 25 16.37 20.54 -0.04
N ASP A 26 17.39 20.82 -0.86
CA ASP A 26 17.65 22.16 -1.41
C ASP A 26 16.65 22.53 -2.53
N ASN A 27 16.13 21.55 -3.28
CA ASN A 27 15.11 21.76 -4.31
C ASN A 27 13.71 21.98 -3.71
N GLU A 28 13.40 21.35 -2.58
CA GLU A 28 12.19 21.63 -1.82
C GLU A 28 12.48 22.71 -0.76
N MET A 29 12.22 23.99 -1.09
CA MET A 29 12.38 25.18 -0.22
C MET A 29 11.79 25.07 1.22
N ARG A 30 11.10 23.98 1.56
CA ARG A 30 10.49 23.67 2.86
C ARG A 30 11.49 23.50 4.01
N PHE A 31 12.67 22.92 3.77
CA PHE A 31 13.64 22.66 4.85
C PHE A 31 14.80 23.67 4.93
N GLY A 32 15.09 24.39 3.85
CA GLY A 32 16.12 25.43 3.84
C GLY A 32 15.85 26.59 4.81
N ALA A 33 14.58 26.95 5.00
CA ALA A 33 14.16 27.94 6.00
C ALA A 33 14.27 27.39 7.44
N LEU A 34 13.97 26.10 7.63
CA LEU A 34 14.08 25.42 8.92
C LEU A 34 15.53 25.29 9.37
N LYS A 35 16.45 24.90 8.46
CA LYS A 35 17.89 24.82 8.70
C LYS A 35 18.49 26.14 9.22
N LYS A 36 17.98 27.28 8.71
CA LYS A 36 18.40 28.62 9.14
C LYS A 36 17.79 29.04 10.47
N ARG A 37 16.57 28.59 10.77
CA ARG A 37 15.80 29.00 11.96
C ARG A 37 16.10 28.14 13.19
N ASP A 38 16.31 26.85 12.98
CA ASP A 38 16.55 25.85 14.03
C ASP A 38 17.35 24.66 13.45
N ALA A 39 18.65 24.68 13.70
CA ALA A 39 19.58 23.71 13.15
C ALA A 39 19.44 22.31 13.78
N ASP A 40 19.01 22.23 15.04
CA ASP A 40 18.86 20.97 15.77
C ASP A 40 17.56 20.27 15.34
N LEU A 41 16.47 21.03 15.17
CA LEU A 41 15.22 20.51 14.64
C LEU A 41 15.34 20.06 13.17
N TYR A 42 16.10 20.80 12.36
CA TYR A 42 16.46 20.37 11.00
C TYR A 42 17.21 19.03 11.01
N LYS A 43 18.23 18.88 11.87
CA LYS A 43 18.97 17.62 11.99
C LYS A 43 18.06 16.46 12.38
N LYS A 44 17.16 16.67 13.35
CA LYS A 44 16.20 15.66 13.79
C LYS A 44 15.31 15.21 12.62
N TYR A 45 14.60 16.12 11.96
CA TYR A 45 13.71 15.76 10.85
C TYR A 45 14.45 15.23 9.63
N SER A 46 15.63 15.75 9.32
CA SER A 46 16.47 15.20 8.24
C SER A 46 16.91 13.78 8.56
N SER A 47 17.24 13.48 9.84
CA SER A 47 17.62 12.12 10.26
C SER A 47 16.43 11.16 10.30
N GLU A 48 15.25 11.62 10.71
CA GLU A 48 14.00 10.85 10.69
C GLU A 48 13.56 10.57 9.25
N LEU A 49 13.66 11.55 8.36
CA LEU A 49 13.39 11.38 6.94
C LEU A 49 14.39 10.42 6.30
N ASP A 50 15.69 10.54 6.61
CA ASP A 50 16.71 9.60 6.13
C ASP A 50 16.45 8.17 6.61
N ALA A 51 16.08 8.01 7.88
CA ALA A 51 15.70 6.72 8.44
C ALA A 51 14.46 6.16 7.75
N TRP A 52 13.42 6.98 7.59
CA TRP A 52 12.17 6.60 6.92
C TRP A 52 12.39 6.25 5.43
N VAL A 53 13.18 7.04 4.70
CA VAL A 53 13.52 6.75 3.30
C VAL A 53 14.31 5.46 3.20
N ARG A 54 15.29 5.21 4.10
CA ARG A 54 16.06 3.96 4.14
C ARG A 54 15.23 2.76 4.55
N GLU A 55 14.30 2.94 5.49
CA GLU A 55 13.40 1.89 5.94
C GLU A 55 12.40 1.54 4.85
N ARG A 56 11.83 2.54 4.17
CA ARG A 56 10.97 2.38 3.00
C ARG A 56 11.75 1.72 1.84
N TYR A 57 13.00 2.14 1.57
CA TYR A 57 13.86 1.49 0.58
C TYR A 57 14.24 0.06 0.94
N SER A 58 14.49 -0.24 2.22
CA SER A 58 14.81 -1.60 2.67
C SER A 58 13.58 -2.50 2.66
N LYS A 59 12.40 -1.94 2.93
CA LYS A 59 11.09 -2.58 2.71
C LYS A 59 10.86 -2.85 1.22
N TYR A 60 11.16 -1.91 0.33
CA TYR A 60 11.13 -2.13 -1.13
C TYR A 60 12.16 -3.13 -1.61
N GLN A 61 13.37 -3.17 -1.04
CA GLN A 61 14.37 -4.17 -1.36
C GLN A 61 13.96 -5.56 -0.86
N ARG A 62 13.31 -5.64 0.30
CA ARG A 62 12.71 -6.89 0.80
C ARG A 62 11.53 -7.33 -0.06
N TRP A 63 10.68 -6.41 -0.49
CA TRP A 63 9.55 -6.70 -1.38
C TRP A 63 9.99 -7.02 -2.81
N ALA A 64 11.07 -6.42 -3.30
CA ALA A 64 11.72 -6.77 -4.57
C ALA A 64 12.46 -8.11 -4.49
N ALA A 65 12.97 -8.49 -3.32
CA ALA A 65 13.54 -9.81 -3.04
C ALA A 65 12.46 -10.90 -2.88
N LEU A 66 11.32 -10.57 -2.27
CA LEU A 66 10.11 -11.41 -2.20
C LEU A 66 9.45 -11.59 -3.58
N GLY A 67 9.64 -10.64 -4.50
CA GLY A 67 9.25 -10.78 -5.90
C GLY A 67 10.27 -11.52 -6.78
N GLN A 68 11.34 -12.07 -6.19
CA GLN A 68 12.47 -12.65 -6.93
C GLN A 68 12.56 -14.18 -6.93
N GLU A 69 11.58 -14.90 -6.39
CA GLU A 69 11.49 -16.34 -6.66
C GLU A 69 10.68 -16.58 -7.95
N ASP A 70 11.46 -16.74 -9.02
CA ASP A 70 11.17 -17.37 -10.31
C ASP A 70 9.97 -16.90 -11.16
N ILE A 71 10.06 -15.72 -11.80
CA ILE A 71 9.19 -15.43 -12.96
C ILE A 71 9.90 -14.68 -14.09
N SER A 72 11.06 -15.17 -14.54
CA SER A 72 11.68 -14.67 -15.77
C SER A 72 10.97 -15.11 -17.07
N ASN A 73 9.98 -16.01 -16.97
CA ASN A 73 9.29 -16.61 -18.12
C ASN A 73 7.78 -16.28 -18.24
N GLY A 74 7.20 -15.53 -17.30
CA GLY A 74 5.78 -15.19 -17.29
C GLY A 74 5.43 -13.92 -18.07
N VAL A 75 4.15 -13.71 -18.37
CA VAL A 75 3.68 -12.47 -19.00
C VAL A 75 3.80 -11.32 -17.99
N PRO A 76 4.53 -10.21 -18.28
CA PRO A 76 4.72 -9.14 -17.31
C PRO A 76 3.39 -8.40 -17.05
N LEU A 77 3.04 -8.23 -15.78
CA LEU A 77 1.89 -7.45 -15.31
C LEU A 77 2.32 -6.48 -14.21
N THR A 78 2.09 -5.19 -14.43
CA THR A 78 2.31 -4.17 -13.40
C THR A 78 0.99 -3.85 -12.73
N LEU A 79 0.93 -4.01 -11.41
CA LEU A 79 -0.23 -3.78 -10.57
C LEU A 79 0.03 -2.55 -9.67
N LEU A 80 -0.70 -1.47 -9.93
CA LEU A 80 -0.66 -0.24 -9.15
C LEU A 80 -1.81 -0.21 -8.16
N TYR A 81 -1.55 0.24 -6.93
CA TYR A 81 -2.60 0.43 -5.93
C TYR A 81 -2.61 1.81 -5.27
N GLY A 82 -3.82 2.35 -5.08
CA GLY A 82 -4.11 3.55 -4.30
C GLY A 82 -4.94 3.21 -3.08
N THR A 83 -4.40 3.42 -1.87
CA THR A 83 -5.01 3.02 -0.59
C THR A 83 -4.86 4.12 0.47
N GLU A 84 -5.82 4.21 1.38
CA GLU A 84 -5.71 5.08 2.58
C GLU A 84 -5.59 4.23 3.86
N THR A 85 -6.40 3.17 3.97
CA THR A 85 -6.52 2.33 5.17
C THR A 85 -5.98 0.89 4.98
N GLY A 86 -5.40 0.58 3.82
CA GLY A 86 -4.79 -0.73 3.52
C GLY A 86 -5.70 -1.72 2.78
N THR A 87 -7.01 -1.45 2.63
CA THR A 87 -7.94 -2.37 1.94
C THR A 87 -7.54 -2.65 0.49
N THR A 88 -7.24 -1.60 -0.28
CA THR A 88 -6.84 -1.74 -1.69
C THR A 88 -5.47 -2.42 -1.84
N GLU A 89 -4.57 -2.20 -0.89
CA GLU A 89 -3.25 -2.84 -0.85
C GLU A 89 -3.40 -4.35 -0.65
N ALA A 90 -4.19 -4.77 0.33
CA ALA A 90 -4.48 -6.19 0.56
C ALA A 90 -5.13 -6.85 -0.68
N LEU A 91 -6.07 -6.15 -1.33
CA LEU A 91 -6.67 -6.62 -2.58
C LEU A 91 -5.62 -6.73 -3.70
N ALA A 92 -4.69 -5.78 -3.80
CA ALA A 92 -3.63 -5.83 -4.80
C ALA A 92 -2.73 -7.06 -4.63
N TYR A 93 -2.30 -7.36 -3.41
CA TYR A 93 -1.51 -8.56 -3.16
C TYR A 93 -2.30 -9.85 -3.43
N ARG A 94 -3.60 -9.89 -3.13
CA ARG A 94 -4.48 -11.02 -3.51
C ARG A 94 -4.55 -11.18 -5.03
N VAL A 95 -4.73 -10.10 -5.78
CA VAL A 95 -4.74 -10.12 -7.24
C VAL A 95 -3.41 -10.58 -7.81
N ALA A 96 -2.29 -10.13 -7.23
CA ALA A 96 -0.97 -10.54 -7.65
C ALA A 96 -0.79 -12.05 -7.53
N GLU A 97 -1.28 -12.64 -6.43
CA GLU A 97 -1.24 -14.09 -6.24
C GLU A 97 -2.08 -14.85 -7.28
N LEU A 98 -3.31 -14.39 -7.50
CA LEU A 98 -4.20 -14.97 -8.53
C LEU A 98 -3.60 -14.89 -9.94
N ALA A 99 -2.84 -13.84 -10.23
CA ALA A 99 -2.15 -13.66 -11.50
C ALA A 99 -0.90 -14.55 -11.62
N ARG A 100 -0.12 -14.70 -10.54
CA ARG A 100 1.03 -15.64 -10.51
C ARG A 100 0.61 -17.08 -10.77
N GLN A 101 -0.49 -17.51 -10.16
CA GLN A 101 -1.10 -18.83 -10.42
C GLN A 101 -1.51 -19.04 -11.89
N ARG A 102 -1.69 -17.95 -12.63
CA ARG A 102 -1.98 -17.93 -14.08
C ARG A 102 -0.73 -17.65 -14.93
N GLY A 103 0.47 -17.78 -14.36
CA GLY A 103 1.75 -17.64 -15.09
C GLY A 103 2.14 -16.19 -15.42
N TYR A 104 1.60 -15.19 -14.72
CA TYR A 104 2.03 -13.80 -14.87
C TYR A 104 3.23 -13.46 -13.97
N ALA A 105 4.15 -12.67 -14.51
CA ALA A 105 5.22 -12.03 -13.75
C ALA A 105 4.71 -10.70 -13.19
N VAL A 106 4.26 -10.70 -11.93
CA VAL A 106 3.57 -9.55 -11.34
C VAL A 106 4.52 -8.64 -10.55
N LYS A 107 4.52 -7.35 -10.88
CA LYS A 107 5.14 -6.29 -10.08
C LYS A 107 4.03 -5.49 -9.38
N VAL A 108 4.04 -5.47 -8.05
CA VAL A 108 3.08 -4.69 -7.24
C VAL A 108 3.78 -3.46 -6.67
N MET A 109 3.17 -2.29 -6.79
CA MET A 109 3.69 -1.03 -6.24
C MET A 109 2.58 0.00 -5.97
N GLU A 110 2.83 0.94 -5.06
CA GLU A 110 1.93 2.08 -4.88
C GLU A 110 1.85 2.92 -6.17
N CYS A 111 0.71 3.56 -6.41
CA CYS A 111 0.56 4.48 -7.55
C CYS A 111 1.66 5.56 -7.55
N ASP A 112 1.96 6.17 -6.40
CA ASP A 112 2.95 7.25 -6.29
C ASP A 112 4.41 6.79 -6.48
N GLU A 113 4.67 5.49 -6.59
CA GLU A 113 5.99 4.96 -6.99
C GLU A 113 6.18 4.90 -8.52
N MET A 114 5.10 5.05 -9.29
CA MET A 114 5.12 5.04 -10.76
C MET A 114 5.25 6.46 -11.29
N ASP A 115 6.27 6.72 -12.11
CA ASP A 115 6.33 7.95 -12.90
C ASP A 115 5.48 7.80 -14.17
N VAL A 116 4.70 8.82 -14.51
CA VAL A 116 3.84 8.81 -15.71
C VAL A 116 4.65 8.59 -17.00
N SER A 117 5.91 9.01 -17.04
CA SER A 117 6.81 8.79 -18.17
C SER A 117 7.23 7.33 -18.37
N GLU A 118 7.12 6.49 -17.33
CA GLU A 118 7.46 5.06 -17.36
C GLU A 118 6.26 4.17 -17.75
N LEU A 119 5.03 4.71 -17.74
CA LEU A 119 3.83 3.96 -18.14
C LEU A 119 3.93 3.25 -19.50
N PRO A 120 4.54 3.82 -20.57
CA PRO A 120 4.66 3.16 -21.87
C PRO A 120 5.50 1.87 -21.85
N GLU A 121 6.38 1.72 -20.85
CA GLU A 121 7.22 0.53 -20.66
C GLU A 121 6.40 -0.67 -20.11
N ASN A 122 5.27 -0.37 -19.46
CA ASN A 122 4.41 -1.34 -18.79
C ASN A 122 3.27 -1.78 -19.72
N LYS A 123 3.51 -2.78 -20.57
CA LYS A 123 2.54 -3.20 -21.61
C LYS A 123 1.23 -3.77 -21.07
N ASN A 124 1.24 -4.40 -19.89
CA ASN A 124 0.04 -4.83 -19.20
C ASN A 124 -0.01 -4.15 -17.84
N LEU A 125 -1.03 -3.34 -17.62
CA LEU A 125 -1.21 -2.54 -16.40
C LEU A 125 -2.55 -2.88 -15.74
N MET A 126 -2.56 -2.98 -14.43
CA MET A 126 -3.80 -3.06 -13.66
C MET A 126 -3.73 -2.03 -12.53
N VAL A 127 -4.79 -1.24 -12.37
CA VAL A 127 -4.87 -0.22 -11.33
C VAL A 127 -6.05 -0.52 -10.40
N LEU A 128 -5.76 -0.67 -9.11
CA LEU A 128 -6.76 -0.77 -8.05
C LEU A 128 -6.73 0.53 -7.25
N CYS A 129 -7.80 1.30 -7.19
CA CYS A 129 -7.75 2.59 -6.50
C CYS A 129 -9.00 2.86 -5.69
N ALA A 130 -8.82 3.19 -4.41
CA ALA A 130 -9.88 3.68 -3.55
C ALA A 130 -10.23 5.14 -3.86
N THR A 131 -11.41 5.59 -3.45
CA THR A 131 -11.78 7.01 -3.42
C THR A 131 -11.89 7.47 -1.97
N THR A 132 -11.34 8.64 -1.65
CA THR A 132 -11.37 9.21 -0.30
C THR A 132 -12.17 10.51 -0.27
N GLY A 133 -12.89 10.73 0.84
CA GLY A 133 -13.58 11.99 1.14
C GLY A 133 -14.47 12.49 0.00
N GLU A 134 -14.19 13.70 -0.47
CA GLU A 134 -14.93 14.43 -1.51
C GLU A 134 -14.56 13.99 -2.94
N GLY A 135 -14.29 12.70 -3.16
CA GLY A 135 -13.94 12.17 -4.48
C GLY A 135 -12.45 12.27 -4.82
N THR A 136 -11.60 12.51 -3.82
CA THR A 136 -10.14 12.60 -4.01
C THR A 136 -9.49 11.22 -4.06
N THR A 137 -8.28 11.17 -4.59
CA THR A 137 -7.45 9.97 -4.53
C THR A 137 -6.82 9.82 -3.14
N PRO A 138 -6.51 8.60 -2.70
CA PRO A 138 -5.76 8.36 -1.47
C PRO A 138 -4.37 8.99 -1.50
N ARG A 139 -3.76 9.14 -0.33
CA ARG A 139 -2.41 9.72 -0.21
C ARG A 139 -1.35 8.97 -1.03
N THR A 140 -1.48 7.65 -1.18
CA THR A 140 -0.53 6.80 -1.94
C THR A 140 -0.71 6.88 -3.47
N ALA A 141 -1.66 7.68 -3.96
CA ALA A 141 -1.92 7.88 -5.39
C ALA A 141 -2.07 9.36 -5.78
N LEU A 142 -1.78 10.27 -4.85
CA LEU A 142 -2.03 11.69 -5.01
C LEU A 142 -1.10 12.32 -6.05
N HIS A 143 0.20 12.02 -5.98
CA HIS A 143 1.19 12.57 -6.90
C HIS A 143 1.01 11.98 -8.30
N PHE A 144 0.82 10.66 -8.38
CA PHE A 144 0.57 9.96 -9.63
C PHE A 144 -0.63 10.52 -10.38
N THR A 145 -1.77 10.68 -9.68
CA THR A 145 -2.99 11.20 -10.30
C THR A 145 -2.84 12.68 -10.69
N ALA A 146 -2.09 13.48 -9.93
CA ALA A 146 -1.79 14.86 -10.30
C ALA A 146 -0.92 14.92 -11.57
N GLN A 147 0.14 14.10 -11.65
CA GLN A 147 0.98 14.00 -12.84
C GLN A 147 0.18 13.53 -14.07
N LEU A 148 -0.68 12.52 -13.91
CA LEU A 148 -1.56 12.05 -14.98
C LEU A 148 -2.47 13.16 -15.50
N GLN A 149 -3.06 13.96 -14.61
CA GLN A 149 -3.91 15.09 -15.01
C GLN A 149 -3.14 16.18 -15.75
N LEU A 150 -1.86 16.38 -15.41
CA LEU A 150 -1.01 17.32 -16.13
C LEU A 150 -0.63 16.76 -17.51
N ALA A 151 -0.23 15.49 -17.58
CA ALA A 151 0.09 14.81 -18.83
C ALA A 151 -1.09 14.79 -19.81
N ALA A 152 -2.31 14.54 -19.30
CA ALA A 152 -3.54 14.53 -20.10
C ALA A 152 -3.91 15.89 -20.69
N LYS A 153 -3.43 17.01 -20.14
CA LYS A 153 -3.64 18.36 -20.69
C LYS A 153 -2.68 18.68 -21.83
N ASP A 154 -1.57 17.96 -21.92
CA ASP A 154 -0.60 18.11 -22.99
C ASP A 154 -0.97 17.17 -24.14
N ASN A 155 -1.45 17.75 -25.24
CA ASN A 155 -1.85 17.00 -26.43
C ASN A 155 -0.73 16.17 -27.04
N SER A 156 0.55 16.46 -26.74
CA SER A 156 1.66 15.62 -27.20
C SER A 156 1.67 14.22 -26.55
N ASN A 157 0.99 14.05 -25.41
CA ASN A 157 0.88 12.78 -24.69
C ASN A 157 -0.39 11.99 -25.06
N ALA A 158 -1.16 12.42 -26.06
CA ALA A 158 -2.40 11.73 -26.48
C ALA A 158 -2.18 10.28 -26.94
N HIS A 159 -0.94 9.92 -27.30
CA HIS A 159 -0.53 8.58 -27.74
C HIS A 159 0.50 7.94 -26.80
N LEU A 160 0.67 8.49 -25.59
CA LEU A 160 1.70 8.02 -24.66
C LEU A 160 1.50 6.55 -24.29
N LEU A 161 0.25 6.11 -24.17
CA LEU A 161 -0.13 4.76 -23.76
C LEU A 161 -0.49 3.86 -24.95
N ASP A 162 -0.11 4.23 -26.18
CA ASP A 162 -0.33 3.39 -27.35
C ASP A 162 0.35 2.01 -27.16
N GLY A 163 -0.47 0.96 -27.27
CA GLY A 163 -0.03 -0.43 -27.07
C GLY A 163 0.10 -0.86 -25.60
N VAL A 164 -0.35 -0.04 -24.65
CA VAL A 164 -0.54 -0.45 -23.24
C VAL A 164 -1.96 -0.97 -23.07
N GLN A 165 -2.08 -2.22 -22.64
CA GLN A 165 -3.34 -2.81 -22.22
C GLN A 165 -3.54 -2.57 -20.73
N TYR A 166 -4.73 -2.10 -20.34
CA TYR A 166 -4.99 -1.80 -18.94
C TYR A 166 -6.38 -2.24 -18.45
N GLY A 167 -6.46 -2.56 -17.15
CA GLY A 167 -7.71 -2.74 -16.43
C GLY A 167 -7.72 -1.87 -15.17
N VAL A 168 -8.89 -1.32 -14.82
CA VAL A 168 -9.07 -0.52 -13.60
C VAL A 168 -10.20 -1.12 -12.77
N PHE A 169 -9.94 -1.25 -11.47
CA PHE A 169 -10.96 -1.59 -10.48
C PHE A 169 -11.00 -0.50 -9.39
N ALA A 170 -12.18 0.04 -9.17
CA ALA A 170 -12.43 1.09 -8.20
C ALA A 170 -12.95 0.51 -6.89
N LEU A 171 -12.47 1.03 -5.77
CA LEU A 171 -13.09 0.83 -4.47
C LEU A 171 -13.73 2.14 -4.05
N GLY A 172 -15.01 2.11 -3.70
CA GLY A 172 -15.74 3.29 -3.26
C GLY A 172 -16.99 2.94 -2.48
N ASP A 173 -17.73 3.96 -2.12
CA ASP A 173 -18.95 3.84 -1.33
C ASP A 173 -20.04 4.70 -2.01
N SER A 174 -21.14 4.07 -2.43
CA SER A 174 -22.24 4.72 -3.13
C SER A 174 -23.08 5.65 -2.24
N SER A 175 -22.90 5.61 -0.92
CA SER A 175 -23.50 6.59 0.00
C SER A 175 -22.86 7.98 -0.13
N TYR A 176 -21.66 8.07 -0.73
CA TYR A 176 -20.98 9.32 -1.03
C TYR A 176 -21.34 9.81 -2.44
N HIS A 177 -21.48 11.12 -2.59
CA HIS A 177 -21.78 11.75 -3.88
C HIS A 177 -20.74 11.42 -4.96
N HIS A 178 -19.47 11.33 -4.57
CA HIS A 178 -18.34 11.07 -5.46
C HIS A 178 -17.96 9.59 -5.53
N PHE A 179 -18.94 8.74 -5.89
CA PHE A 179 -18.75 7.30 -5.98
C PHE A 179 -17.68 6.91 -7.03
N CYS A 180 -16.60 6.26 -6.59
CA CYS A 180 -15.47 5.75 -7.39
C CYS A 180 -14.80 6.80 -8.29
N THR A 181 -14.92 8.10 -7.98
CA THR A 181 -14.47 9.19 -8.87
C THR A 181 -12.95 9.16 -9.12
N ALA A 182 -12.16 8.76 -8.12
CA ALA A 182 -10.70 8.68 -8.24
C ALA A 182 -10.27 7.70 -9.35
N ALA A 183 -10.74 6.46 -9.28
CA ALA A 183 -10.42 5.41 -10.25
C ALA A 183 -11.04 5.68 -11.63
N LYS A 184 -12.28 6.19 -11.69
CA LYS A 184 -12.93 6.62 -12.95
C LYS A 184 -12.06 7.64 -13.69
N ARG A 185 -11.47 8.59 -12.97
CA ARG A 185 -10.59 9.59 -13.55
C ARG A 185 -9.30 9.02 -14.12
N ILE A 186 -8.70 8.02 -13.45
CA ILE A 186 -7.52 7.32 -13.97
C ILE A 186 -7.90 6.57 -15.26
N ASP A 187 -9.02 5.86 -15.25
CA ASP A 187 -9.53 5.10 -16.40
C ASP A 187 -9.81 6.00 -17.62
N ASP A 188 -10.43 7.18 -17.39
CA ASP A 188 -10.70 8.17 -18.44
C ASP A 188 -9.40 8.75 -19.03
N ILE A 189 -8.43 9.09 -18.17
CA ILE A 189 -7.14 9.64 -18.61
C ILE A 189 -6.35 8.60 -19.40
N PHE A 190 -6.33 7.34 -18.96
CA PHE A 190 -5.64 6.28 -19.69
C PHE A 190 -6.23 6.08 -21.08
N ALA A 191 -7.56 6.08 -21.21
CA ALA A 191 -8.23 6.03 -22.50
C ALA A 191 -7.91 7.26 -23.36
N GLN A 192 -7.88 8.46 -22.77
CA GLN A 192 -7.53 9.70 -23.48
C GLN A 192 -6.10 9.67 -24.05
N MET A 193 -5.17 8.97 -23.38
CA MET A 193 -3.76 8.89 -23.74
C MET A 193 -3.43 7.69 -24.66
N GLY A 194 -4.43 7.01 -25.21
CA GLY A 194 -4.24 5.92 -26.19
C GLY A 194 -4.20 4.51 -25.58
N GLY A 195 -4.42 4.38 -24.27
CA GLY A 195 -4.45 3.09 -23.59
C GLY A 195 -5.60 2.21 -24.08
N GLN A 196 -5.35 0.91 -24.17
CA GLN A 196 -6.35 -0.09 -24.55
C GLN A 196 -6.98 -0.70 -23.30
N ARG A 197 -8.22 -0.28 -23.00
CA ARG A 197 -9.01 -0.87 -21.91
C ARG A 197 -9.36 -2.34 -22.22
N THR A 198 -8.93 -3.27 -21.38
CA THR A 198 -9.17 -4.73 -21.58
C THR A 198 -10.60 -5.13 -21.18
N VAL A 199 -11.13 -4.51 -20.12
CA VAL A 199 -12.49 -4.73 -19.60
C VAL A 199 -13.02 -3.41 -19.04
N ALA A 200 -14.33 -3.21 -19.05
CA ALA A 200 -14.94 -2.04 -18.41
C ALA A 200 -14.47 -1.90 -16.95
N ILE A 201 -14.36 -0.66 -16.46
CA ILE A 201 -13.95 -0.40 -15.08
C ILE A 201 -14.88 -1.13 -14.09
N GLY A 202 -14.30 -1.83 -13.13
CA GLY A 202 -15.04 -2.45 -12.03
C GLY A 202 -15.34 -1.41 -10.95
N LEU A 203 -16.56 -1.42 -10.41
CA LEU A 203 -17.02 -0.44 -9.42
C LEU A 203 -17.41 -1.15 -8.13
N GLY A 204 -16.43 -1.38 -7.24
CA GLY A 204 -16.67 -1.90 -5.91
C GLY A 204 -17.40 -0.90 -5.02
N ASN A 205 -18.46 -1.35 -4.35
CA ASN A 205 -19.32 -0.52 -3.51
C ASN A 205 -19.40 -1.06 -2.08
N ASP A 206 -18.94 -0.29 -1.10
CA ASP A 206 -18.98 -0.66 0.31
C ASP A 206 -20.40 -0.80 0.90
N GLN A 207 -21.44 -0.40 0.16
CA GLN A 207 -22.85 -0.57 0.53
C GLN A 207 -23.49 -1.86 0.01
N ASP A 208 -22.80 -2.63 -0.84
CA ASP A 208 -23.30 -3.93 -1.30
C ASP A 208 -23.18 -4.99 -0.18
N GLU A 209 -23.89 -6.12 -0.32
CA GLU A 209 -23.95 -7.19 0.69
C GLU A 209 -22.55 -7.70 1.08
N ASP A 210 -21.72 -7.99 0.07
CA ASP A 210 -20.31 -8.36 0.23
C ASP A 210 -19.35 -7.20 -0.07
N LYS A 211 -19.85 -5.96 0.05
CA LYS A 211 -19.07 -4.73 -0.21
C LYS A 211 -18.47 -4.75 -1.62
N TYR A 212 -17.23 -4.27 -1.76
CA TYR A 212 -16.48 -4.27 -3.01
C TYR A 212 -16.30 -5.67 -3.63
N GLU A 213 -16.38 -6.76 -2.85
CA GLU A 213 -16.21 -8.12 -3.37
C GLU A 213 -17.33 -8.46 -4.36
N THR A 214 -18.55 -7.98 -4.14
CA THR A 214 -19.71 -8.18 -5.04
C THR A 214 -19.37 -7.86 -6.50
N ALA A 215 -18.81 -6.67 -6.76
CA ALA A 215 -18.41 -6.27 -8.10
C ALA A 215 -17.09 -6.92 -8.54
N PHE A 216 -16.20 -7.24 -7.59
CA PHE A 216 -14.90 -7.83 -7.87
C PHE A 216 -15.02 -9.28 -8.37
N GLU A 217 -15.94 -10.05 -7.80
CA GLU A 217 -16.22 -11.44 -8.20
C GLU A 217 -16.72 -11.55 -9.64
N ASP A 218 -17.43 -10.53 -10.14
CA ASP A 218 -17.86 -10.44 -11.54
C ASP A 218 -16.76 -9.87 -12.46
N TRP A 219 -16.04 -8.85 -11.98
CA TRP A 219 -15.06 -8.12 -12.77
C TRP A 219 -13.80 -8.93 -13.03
N MET A 220 -13.29 -9.65 -12.02
CA MET A 220 -12.02 -10.36 -12.11
C MET A 220 -12.04 -11.51 -13.15
N PRO A 221 -13.05 -12.38 -13.20
CA PRO A 221 -13.17 -13.37 -14.27
C PRO A 221 -13.29 -12.73 -15.65
N SER A 222 -13.99 -11.59 -15.75
CA SER A 222 -14.14 -10.85 -17.00
C SER A 222 -12.79 -10.28 -17.48
N TYR A 223 -11.94 -9.80 -16.56
CA TYR A 223 -10.58 -9.39 -16.85
C TYR A 223 -9.74 -10.57 -17.37
N TRP A 224 -9.71 -11.71 -16.65
CA TRP A 224 -8.93 -12.87 -17.08
C TRP A 224 -9.33 -13.38 -18.46
N LYS A 225 -10.63 -13.39 -18.74
CA LYS A 225 -11.16 -13.77 -20.05
C LYS A 225 -10.74 -12.78 -21.15
N SER A 226 -10.72 -11.47 -20.87
CA SER A 226 -10.38 -10.48 -21.90
C SER A 226 -8.91 -10.51 -22.30
N VAL A 227 -8.01 -10.86 -21.36
CA VAL A 227 -6.57 -11.02 -21.63
C VAL A 227 -6.18 -12.44 -22.06
N ASN A 228 -7.16 -13.35 -22.21
CA ASN A 228 -6.95 -14.79 -22.47
C ASN A 228 -5.94 -15.40 -21.49
N ALA A 229 -6.04 -15.05 -20.20
CA ALA A 229 -5.21 -15.64 -19.17
C ALA A 229 -5.46 -17.16 -19.09
N PRO A 230 -4.43 -17.98 -18.91
CA PRO A 230 -4.63 -19.40 -18.66
C PRO A 230 -5.40 -19.58 -17.35
N GLU A 231 -6.18 -20.65 -17.26
CA GLU A 231 -6.77 -21.05 -15.98
C GLU A 231 -5.66 -21.41 -14.99
N PRO A 232 -5.84 -21.10 -13.70
CA PRO A 232 -4.87 -21.48 -12.69
C PRO A 232 -4.78 -23.01 -12.66
N VAL A 233 -3.55 -23.51 -12.58
CA VAL A 233 -3.30 -24.94 -12.45
C VAL A 233 -3.64 -25.32 -11.01
N ASP A 234 -4.85 -25.86 -10.80
CA ASP A 234 -5.21 -26.46 -9.52
C ASP A 234 -4.65 -27.89 -9.48
N ASP A 235 -3.42 -28.01 -9.00
CA ASP A 235 -2.79 -29.30 -8.69
C ASP A 235 -3.11 -29.79 -7.28
N GLY A 236 -3.99 -29.09 -6.54
CA GLY A 236 -4.30 -29.36 -5.14
C GLY A 236 -3.15 -29.05 -4.18
N SER A 237 -2.07 -28.42 -4.64
CA SER A 237 -0.99 -27.96 -3.78
C SER A 237 -1.44 -26.73 -2.97
N ILE A 238 -0.95 -26.65 -1.74
CA ILE A 238 -1.09 -25.46 -0.92
C ILE A 238 -0.06 -24.46 -1.45
N PRO A 239 -0.45 -23.22 -1.80
CA PRO A 239 0.50 -22.21 -2.25
C PRO A 239 1.63 -22.05 -1.24
N ASP A 240 2.87 -21.94 -1.74
CA ASP A 240 4.02 -21.71 -0.88
C ASP A 240 3.84 -20.42 -0.09
N SER A 241 4.13 -20.48 1.21
CA SER A 241 4.04 -19.31 2.08
C SER A 241 5.07 -18.28 1.65
N GLN A 242 4.68 -17.01 1.54
CA GLN A 242 5.60 -15.87 1.35
C GLN A 242 6.49 -15.60 2.57
N PHE A 243 6.36 -16.41 3.61
CA PHE A 243 7.12 -16.28 4.83
C PHE A 243 7.48 -17.66 5.37
N GLU A 244 8.75 -17.84 5.71
CA GLU A 244 9.18 -18.96 6.51
C GLU A 244 8.93 -18.66 7.99
N VAL A 245 8.23 -19.56 8.66
CA VAL A 245 8.02 -19.51 10.11
C VAL A 245 8.83 -20.64 10.73
N ARG A 246 9.73 -20.28 11.64
CA ARG A 246 10.46 -21.26 12.46
C ARG A 246 10.36 -20.94 13.93
N GLU A 247 10.36 -21.97 14.76
CA GLU A 247 10.52 -21.80 16.20
C GLU A 247 11.86 -21.10 16.49
N LEU A 248 11.83 -20.18 17.45
CA LEU A 248 13.03 -19.52 17.92
C LEU A 248 13.77 -20.44 18.90
N ASP A 249 15.01 -20.80 18.57
CA ASP A 249 15.86 -21.58 19.47
C ASP A 249 16.13 -20.82 20.78
N SER A 250 16.24 -21.54 21.90
CA SER A 250 16.48 -20.95 23.23
C SER A 250 17.73 -20.07 23.32
N ASP A 251 18.67 -20.29 22.40
CA ASP A 251 19.99 -19.66 22.39
C ASP A 251 20.05 -18.49 21.39
N GLU A 252 19.01 -18.28 20.57
CA GLU A 252 18.94 -17.12 19.68
C GLU A 252 18.57 -15.86 20.47
N VAL A 253 19.43 -14.84 20.37
CA VAL A 253 19.15 -13.53 20.93
C VAL A 253 18.05 -12.87 20.10
N VAL A 254 16.92 -12.56 20.75
CA VAL A 254 15.86 -11.72 20.17
C VAL A 254 16.42 -10.31 19.96
N VAL A 255 16.95 -10.04 18.76
CA VAL A 255 17.59 -8.75 18.43
C VAL A 255 16.56 -7.62 18.34
N ALA A 256 15.31 -7.95 18.02
CA ALA A 256 14.15 -7.08 18.13
C ALA A 256 12.91 -7.97 18.31
N PRO A 257 12.21 -7.92 19.46
CA PRO A 257 10.90 -8.54 19.55
C PRO A 257 9.98 -7.92 18.49
N TYR A 258 8.87 -8.57 18.16
CA TYR A 258 7.83 -7.92 17.36
C TYR A 258 7.42 -6.62 18.07
N GLU A 259 7.95 -5.50 17.59
CA GLU A 259 7.52 -4.18 17.99
C GLU A 259 6.30 -3.87 17.15
N ARG A 260 5.20 -3.56 17.82
CA ARG A 260 3.99 -3.10 17.16
C ARG A 260 4.36 -1.93 16.28
N ILE A 261 4.21 -2.09 14.96
CA ILE A 261 4.45 -0.99 14.01
C ILE A 261 3.34 0.04 14.24
N MET A 262 3.66 1.04 15.02
CA MET A 262 2.81 2.20 15.24
C MET A 262 3.26 3.30 14.27
N PRO A 263 2.34 4.07 13.68
CA PRO A 263 2.72 5.24 12.91
C PRO A 263 3.67 6.14 13.73
N PRO A 264 4.66 6.78 13.07
CA PRO A 264 5.52 7.75 13.75
C PRO A 264 4.68 8.78 14.49
N GLN A 265 5.15 9.24 15.66
CA GLN A 265 4.45 10.20 16.53
C GLN A 265 3.21 9.66 17.27
N THR A 266 2.98 8.34 17.25
CA THR A 266 1.96 7.76 18.13
C THR A 266 2.39 7.89 19.59
N ILE A 267 1.50 8.44 20.43
CA ILE A 267 1.72 8.57 21.87
C ILE A 267 0.66 7.79 22.67
N GLN A 268 1.05 7.30 23.84
CA GLN A 268 0.11 6.71 24.78
C GLN A 268 -0.60 7.81 25.57
N LEU A 269 -1.93 7.78 25.56
CA LEU A 269 -2.77 8.74 26.26
C LEU A 269 -3.57 8.07 27.38
N GLY A 270 -3.71 8.76 28.52
CA GLY A 270 -4.59 8.34 29.60
C GLY A 270 -6.06 8.59 29.24
N LEU A 271 -6.92 7.57 29.32
CA LEU A 271 -8.36 7.74 29.16
C LEU A 271 -8.95 8.29 30.47
N LYS A 272 -9.33 9.57 30.47
CA LYS A 272 -9.88 10.26 31.64
C LYS A 272 -11.37 10.08 31.82
N LYS A 273 -12.12 9.99 30.71
CA LYS A 273 -13.58 9.87 30.72
C LYS A 273 -14.06 8.92 29.65
N ASN A 274 -15.07 8.12 29.98
CA ASN A 274 -15.73 7.20 29.08
C ASN A 274 -17.21 7.14 29.45
N ASP A 275 -18.00 8.06 28.90
CA ASP A 275 -19.43 8.14 29.17
C ASP A 275 -20.23 7.57 28.02
N ARG A 276 -21.26 6.79 28.32
CA ARG A 276 -22.30 6.46 27.34
C ARG A 276 -23.20 7.68 27.16
N LEU A 277 -23.37 8.10 25.91
CA LEU A 277 -24.26 9.21 25.50
C LEU A 277 -25.69 8.76 25.24
N THR A 278 -25.88 7.45 25.08
CA THR A 278 -27.16 6.82 24.77
C THR A 278 -27.79 6.18 26.01
N PRO A 279 -29.13 6.12 26.09
CA PRO A 279 -29.81 5.32 27.11
C PRO A 279 -29.37 3.85 27.08
N SER A 280 -29.45 3.17 28.22
CA SER A 280 -28.98 1.78 28.36
C SER A 280 -29.72 0.79 27.48
N ASP A 281 -31.00 1.07 27.21
CA ASP A 281 -31.95 0.31 26.40
C ASP A 281 -31.89 0.66 24.91
N TYR A 282 -31.13 1.69 24.52
CA TYR A 282 -30.88 1.96 23.11
C TYR A 282 -29.91 0.93 22.54
N GLU A 283 -30.21 0.43 21.35
CA GLU A 283 -29.47 -0.68 20.73
C GLU A 283 -28.00 -0.35 20.45
N ARG A 284 -27.69 0.90 20.10
CA ARG A 284 -26.33 1.34 19.78
C ARG A 284 -25.65 1.99 21.00
N ASP A 285 -24.44 1.54 21.34
CA ASP A 285 -23.61 2.13 22.39
C ASP A 285 -22.74 3.26 21.82
N ILE A 286 -23.26 4.50 21.87
CA ILE A 286 -22.50 5.70 21.48
C ILE A 286 -21.84 6.29 22.73
N ARG A 287 -20.52 6.55 22.66
CA ARG A 287 -19.72 7.00 23.80
C ARG A 287 -18.96 8.28 23.54
N HIS A 288 -18.77 9.08 24.60
CA HIS A 288 -17.88 10.22 24.66
C HIS A 288 -16.63 9.85 25.45
N LEU A 289 -15.50 9.85 24.76
CA LEU A 289 -14.19 9.55 25.33
C LEU A 289 -13.41 10.85 25.50
N ARG A 290 -12.77 11.03 26.67
CA ARG A 290 -11.84 12.15 26.91
C ARG A 290 -10.49 11.58 27.28
N PHE A 291 -9.48 11.98 26.52
CA PHE A 291 -8.08 11.65 26.77
C PHE A 291 -7.38 12.83 27.43
N GLU A 292 -6.40 12.55 28.28
CA GLU A 292 -5.57 13.55 28.97
C GLU A 292 -4.12 13.38 28.52
N LEU A 293 -3.46 14.50 28.23
CA LEU A 293 -2.03 14.56 27.98
C LEU A 293 -1.31 14.61 29.33
N GLU A 294 -0.32 13.75 29.52
CA GLU A 294 0.55 13.80 30.68
C GLU A 294 1.54 14.98 30.58
N ASP A 295 2.11 15.38 31.72
CA ASP A 295 3.06 16.50 31.78
C ASP A 295 4.25 16.26 30.84
N GLY A 296 4.45 17.17 29.89
CA GLY A 296 5.51 17.10 28.87
C GLY A 296 5.13 16.33 27.60
N GLN A 297 3.93 15.75 27.51
CA GLN A 297 3.39 15.27 26.23
C GLN A 297 2.84 16.44 25.42
N ASP A 298 3.14 16.44 24.13
CA ASP A 298 2.55 17.37 23.17
C ASP A 298 1.91 16.57 22.03
N LEU A 299 0.66 16.90 21.73
CA LEU A 299 -0.10 16.33 20.62
C LEU A 299 -0.86 17.47 19.95
N PRO A 300 -0.20 18.21 19.05
CA PRO A 300 -0.82 19.34 18.39
C PRO A 300 -1.96 18.85 17.49
N TYR A 301 -3.13 19.46 17.62
CA TYR A 301 -4.27 19.23 16.75
C TYR A 301 -5.04 20.52 16.53
N LEU A 302 -5.71 20.62 15.39
CA LEU A 302 -6.66 21.66 15.07
C LEU A 302 -8.10 21.14 15.23
N LEU A 303 -9.04 22.06 15.39
CA LEU A 303 -10.45 21.70 15.37
C LEU A 303 -10.83 21.11 14.01
N GLY A 304 -11.32 19.87 14.03
CA GLY A 304 -11.67 19.10 12.84
C GLY A 304 -10.66 18.01 12.48
N ASP A 305 -9.50 17.96 13.15
CA ASP A 305 -8.54 16.87 12.97
C ASP A 305 -9.10 15.53 13.49
N VAL A 306 -8.53 14.43 12.99
CA VAL A 306 -8.93 13.06 13.32
C VAL A 306 -7.92 12.43 14.27
N LEU A 307 -8.40 11.86 15.37
CA LEU A 307 -7.62 11.05 16.29
C LEU A 307 -7.68 9.58 15.89
N ASN A 308 -6.55 9.00 15.51
CA ASN A 308 -6.44 7.55 15.25
C ASN A 308 -6.20 6.79 16.56
N ILE A 309 -7.07 5.82 16.85
CA ILE A 309 -6.95 4.95 18.03
C ILE A 309 -6.56 3.56 17.54
N HIS A 310 -5.51 2.99 18.13
CA HIS A 310 -4.97 1.69 17.76
C HIS A 310 -5.40 0.61 18.76
N PRO A 311 -6.53 -0.10 18.53
CA PRO A 311 -7.12 -1.02 19.50
C PRO A 311 -6.27 -2.28 19.69
N MET A 312 -6.58 -3.04 20.75
CA MET A 312 -6.09 -4.41 20.94
C MET A 312 -7.28 -5.36 20.97
N ASN A 313 -7.08 -6.56 20.44
CA ASN A 313 -8.08 -7.62 20.57
C ASN A 313 -8.30 -7.98 22.04
N GLU A 314 -9.53 -8.33 22.40
CA GLU A 314 -9.87 -8.81 23.73
C GLU A 314 -9.12 -10.11 24.05
N ALA A 315 -8.49 -10.18 25.23
CA ALA A 315 -7.69 -11.33 25.63
C ALA A 315 -8.45 -12.67 25.55
N GLY A 316 -9.75 -12.67 25.89
CA GLY A 316 -10.60 -13.85 25.78
C GLY A 316 -10.77 -14.34 24.33
N ARG A 317 -10.92 -13.41 23.37
CA ARG A 317 -11.01 -13.74 21.94
C ARG A 317 -9.70 -14.27 21.39
N VAL A 318 -8.57 -13.68 21.81
CA VAL A 318 -7.24 -14.16 21.42
C VAL A 318 -7.02 -15.58 21.92
N SER A 319 -7.33 -15.86 23.18
CA SER A 319 -7.22 -17.21 23.75
C SER A 319 -8.10 -18.23 23.03
N ALA A 320 -9.36 -17.87 22.72
CA ALA A 320 -10.27 -18.74 21.98
C ALA A 320 -9.76 -19.05 20.55
N PHE A 321 -9.23 -18.03 19.87
CA PHE A 321 -8.60 -18.19 18.56
C PHE A 321 -7.41 -19.16 18.63
N LEU A 322 -6.46 -18.92 19.55
CA LEU A 322 -5.29 -19.79 19.71
C LEU A 322 -5.68 -21.23 20.03
N GLN A 323 -6.67 -21.43 20.91
CA GLN A 323 -7.18 -22.75 21.24
C GLN A 323 -7.79 -23.46 20.03
N SER A 324 -8.55 -22.75 19.19
CA SER A 324 -9.21 -23.34 18.02
C SER A 324 -8.20 -23.82 16.95
N TYR A 325 -7.05 -23.15 16.85
CA TYR A 325 -5.96 -23.51 15.95
C TYR A 325 -4.89 -24.41 16.62
N GLY A 326 -5.04 -24.73 17.91
CA GLY A 326 -4.07 -25.52 18.66
C GLY A 326 -2.71 -24.84 18.87
N LEU A 327 -2.67 -23.50 18.83
CA LEU A 327 -1.45 -22.70 18.93
C LEU A 327 -1.08 -22.41 20.39
N ASN A 328 0.22 -22.40 20.70
CA ASN A 328 0.72 -22.08 22.02
C ASN A 328 0.99 -20.56 22.17
N PRO A 329 0.31 -19.85 23.10
CA PRO A 329 0.49 -18.40 23.28
C PRO A 329 1.90 -17.98 23.73
N SER A 330 2.68 -18.89 24.29
CA SER A 330 4.04 -18.61 24.78
C SER A 330 5.14 -19.01 23.79
N GLU A 331 4.76 -19.57 22.65
CA GLU A 331 5.70 -19.94 21.60
C GLU A 331 6.26 -18.69 20.93
N MET A 332 7.59 -18.60 20.86
CA MET A 332 8.27 -17.55 20.12
C MET A 332 8.67 -18.09 18.76
N VAL A 333 8.18 -17.44 17.72
CA VAL A 333 8.48 -17.80 16.33
C VAL A 333 9.25 -16.66 15.66
N LYS A 334 10.14 -17.02 14.74
CA LYS A 334 10.79 -16.10 13.83
C LYS A 334 10.13 -16.21 12.47
N ILE A 335 9.70 -15.07 11.95
CA ILE A 335 9.08 -14.94 10.64
C ILE A 335 10.11 -14.26 9.73
N THR A 336 10.53 -14.96 8.68
CA THR A 336 11.38 -14.41 7.63
C THR A 336 10.61 -14.37 6.32
N PRO A 337 10.74 -13.28 5.54
CA PRO A 337 10.27 -13.25 4.15
C PRO A 337 10.89 -14.37 3.32
#